data_AF-A0A4Q3W139-F1
#
_entry.id   AF-A0A4Q3W139-F1
#
_cell.length_a   1.000
_cell.length_b   1.000
_cell.length_c   1.000
_cell.angle_alpha   90.00
_cell.angle_beta   90.00
_cell.angle_gamma   90.00
#
_symmetry.space_group_name_H-M   'P 1'
#
loop_
_entity.id
_entity.type
_entity.pdbx_description
1 polymer ?
#
loop_
_entity_poly.entity_id
_entity_poly.type
_entity_poly.pdbx_seq_one_letter_code
_entity_poly.pdbx_strand_id
1 'polypeptide(L)'
;MKTFFPALAFLFFFFSANAQMANDSIHFEGETHFKNIRQLTFGGDNAEAYFSYDGKYLIFQKTAVKEGIMCDQIWMGKIPEAGQPFVPKLVSTGTGRTTCAYFYPDGKHVVYG
;
A
#
# COMPACT_ATOMS: atom_id res chain seq x y z
N MET A 1 -11.37 4.15 64.87
CA MET A 1 -10.79 3.23 63.87
C MET A 1 -10.50 4.05 62.62
N LYS A 2 -9.24 4.42 62.38
CA LYS A 2 -8.82 5.30 61.27
C LYS A 2 -8.28 4.41 60.15
N THR A 3 -8.96 4.33 59.01
CA THR A 3 -8.47 3.60 57.83
C THR A 3 -7.80 4.58 56.87
N PHE A 4 -6.48 4.49 56.77
CA PHE A 4 -5.62 5.17 55.80
C PHE A 4 -5.73 4.45 54.44
N PHE A 5 -5.98 5.18 53.35
CA PHE A 5 -5.80 4.70 51.98
C PHE A 5 -4.56 5.37 51.38
N PRO A 6 -3.52 4.63 50.92
CA PRO A 6 -2.42 5.23 50.20
C PRO A 6 -2.81 5.41 48.73
N ALA A 7 -2.73 6.64 48.23
CA ALA A 7 -2.87 6.93 46.81
C ALA A 7 -1.58 6.49 46.09
N LEU A 8 -1.70 5.46 45.24
CA LEU A 8 -0.60 4.98 44.40
C LEU A 8 -0.49 5.89 43.16
N ALA A 9 0.51 6.78 43.14
CA ALA A 9 0.78 7.63 41.98
C ALA A 9 1.55 6.83 40.92
N PHE A 10 0.88 6.48 39.81
CA PHE A 10 1.52 5.93 38.62
C PHE A 10 2.14 7.05 37.78
N LEU A 11 3.47 7.11 37.74
CA LEU A 11 4.23 7.94 36.80
C LEU A 11 4.24 7.28 35.42
N PHE A 12 3.44 7.80 34.50
CA PHE A 12 3.50 7.42 33.08
C PHE A 12 4.64 8.17 32.39
N PHE A 13 5.74 7.48 32.12
CA PHE A 13 6.78 7.97 31.21
C PHE A 13 6.28 7.85 29.77
N PHE A 14 5.96 8.98 29.14
CA PHE A 14 5.70 9.05 27.71
C PHE A 14 7.04 9.02 26.96
N PHE A 15 7.38 7.87 26.38
CA PHE A 15 8.44 7.78 25.38
C PHE A 15 7.91 8.33 24.06
N SER A 16 8.24 9.58 23.72
CA SER A 16 7.99 10.11 22.38
C SER A 16 9.00 9.51 21.41
N ALA A 17 8.58 8.50 20.66
CA ALA A 17 9.31 8.05 19.49
C ALA A 17 9.21 9.13 18.39
N ASN A 18 10.26 9.91 18.21
CA ASN A 18 10.41 10.75 17.01
C ASN A 18 10.66 9.83 15.81
N ALA A 19 9.59 9.44 15.12
CA ALA A 19 9.69 8.85 13.79
C ALA A 19 10.21 9.95 12.84
N GLN A 20 11.48 9.88 12.48
CA GLN A 20 12.07 10.71 11.43
C GLN A 20 11.34 10.37 10.12
N MET A 21 10.45 11.24 9.66
CA MET A 21 9.88 11.11 8.32
C MET A 21 11.00 11.33 7.32
N ALA A 22 11.40 10.28 6.61
CA ALA A 22 12.23 10.43 5.43
C ALA A 22 11.43 11.28 4.42
N ASN A 23 11.92 12.49 4.14
CA ASN A 23 11.43 13.30 3.02
C ASN A 23 11.95 12.66 1.73
N ASP A 24 11.36 11.52 1.35
CA ASP A 24 11.61 10.92 0.06
C ASP A 24 10.80 11.69 -1.00
N SER A 25 11.51 12.31 -1.94
CA SER A 25 10.89 13.08 -3.02
C SER A 25 10.47 12.13 -4.13
N ILE A 26 9.18 12.11 -4.48
CA ILE A 26 8.69 11.39 -5.67
C ILE A 26 9.24 11.97 -6.99
N HIS A 27 9.86 13.16 -6.94
CA HIS A 27 10.53 13.78 -8.07
C HIS A 27 12.01 13.42 -8.04
N PHE A 28 12.46 12.75 -9.09
CA PHE A 28 13.86 12.53 -9.38
C PHE A 28 14.55 13.86 -9.73
N GLU A 29 15.74 14.09 -9.17
CA GLU A 29 16.50 15.31 -9.43
C GLU A 29 16.86 15.41 -10.93
N GLY A 30 16.49 16.53 -11.56
CA GLY A 30 16.71 16.76 -12.99
C GLY A 30 15.61 16.23 -13.92
N GLU A 31 14.56 15.59 -13.40
CA GLU A 31 13.38 15.29 -14.22
C GLU A 31 12.56 16.58 -14.48
N THR A 32 12.26 16.88 -15.75
CA THR A 32 11.58 18.08 -16.24
C THR A 32 10.28 17.82 -17.01
N HIS A 33 9.93 16.56 -17.32
CA HIS A 33 8.79 16.20 -18.16
C HIS A 33 7.50 15.94 -17.35
N PHE A 34 7.61 15.39 -16.15
CA PHE A 34 6.48 15.01 -15.31
C PHE A 34 6.10 16.13 -14.34
N LYS A 35 4.84 16.61 -14.46
CA LYS A 35 4.29 17.66 -13.60
C LYS A 35 3.44 17.14 -12.44
N ASN A 36 2.75 16.01 -12.64
CA ASN A 36 1.72 15.50 -11.74
C ASN A 36 2.01 14.05 -11.29
N ILE A 37 3.23 13.81 -10.81
CA ILE A 37 3.60 12.49 -10.29
C ILE A 37 2.81 12.22 -9.02
N ARG A 38 2.34 10.98 -8.87
CA ARG A 38 1.65 10.54 -7.67
C ARG A 38 2.03 9.10 -7.33
N GLN A 39 2.42 8.89 -6.08
CA GLN A 39 2.59 7.57 -5.51
C GLN A 39 1.23 7.01 -5.04
N LEU A 40 0.94 5.75 -5.40
CA LEU A 40 -0.31 5.07 -5.04
C LEU A 40 -0.14 4.01 -3.95
N THR A 41 1.02 3.35 -3.90
CA THR A 41 1.32 2.29 -2.93
C THR A 41 2.45 2.72 -1.99
N PHE A 42 2.42 2.23 -0.76
CA PHE A 42 3.39 2.55 0.28
C PHE A 42 3.87 1.26 0.93
N GLY A 43 5.20 1.07 0.96
CA GLY A 43 5.81 -0.17 1.42
C GLY A 43 5.52 -1.38 0.52
N GLY A 44 6.03 -2.54 0.95
CA GLY A 44 6.01 -3.76 0.18
C GLY A 44 6.90 -3.70 -1.08
N ASP A 45 7.08 -4.85 -1.69
CA ASP A 45 7.65 -4.99 -3.02
C ASP A 45 6.48 -5.05 -4.01
N ASN A 46 6.39 -4.05 -4.89
CA ASN A 46 5.33 -3.91 -5.88
C ASN A 46 5.94 -3.98 -7.27
N ALA A 47 5.35 -4.79 -8.16
CA ALA A 47 5.89 -5.04 -9.50
C ALA A 47 4.78 -5.27 -10.54
N GLU A 48 5.18 -5.24 -11.83
CA GLU A 48 4.36 -5.56 -13.00
C GLU A 48 2.94 -4.93 -12.98
N ALA A 49 2.88 -3.61 -12.82
CA ALA A 49 1.62 -2.88 -12.85
C ALA A 49 1.12 -2.63 -14.28
N TYR A 50 -0.16 -2.89 -14.54
CA TYR A 50 -0.82 -2.63 -15.82
C TYR A 50 -2.12 -1.86 -15.62
N PHE A 51 -2.42 -0.94 -16.55
CA PHE A 51 -3.68 -0.22 -16.60
C PHE A 51 -4.76 -1.06 -17.28
N SER A 52 -6.01 -0.91 -16.83
CA SER A 52 -7.16 -1.35 -17.62
C SER A 52 -7.24 -0.55 -18.93
N TYR A 53 -7.91 -1.11 -19.94
CA TYR A 53 -8.07 -0.46 -21.24
C TYR A 53 -8.74 0.92 -21.16
N ASP A 54 -9.64 1.12 -20.19
CA ASP A 54 -10.31 2.41 -19.96
C ASP A 54 -9.51 3.34 -19.02
N GLY A 55 -8.33 2.91 -18.56
CA GLY A 55 -7.44 3.67 -17.69
C GLY A 55 -7.97 3.90 -16.28
N LYS A 56 -9.01 3.19 -15.83
CA LYS A 56 -9.64 3.40 -14.51
C LYS A 56 -9.15 2.47 -13.41
N TYR A 57 -8.49 1.36 -13.76
CA TYR A 57 -8.01 0.37 -12.81
C TYR A 57 -6.52 0.09 -13.02
N LEU A 58 -5.86 -0.30 -11.94
CA LEU A 58 -4.53 -0.91 -11.95
C LEU A 58 -4.64 -2.34 -11.46
N ILE A 59 -3.90 -3.24 -12.09
CA ILE A 59 -3.61 -4.58 -11.60
C ILE A 59 -2.09 -4.72 -11.47
N PHE A 60 -1.61 -5.31 -10.38
CA PHE A 60 -0.17 -5.37 -10.07
C PHE A 60 0.15 -6.51 -9.09
N GLN A 61 1.43 -6.85 -8.99
CA GLN A 61 1.94 -7.77 -7.97
C GLN A 61 2.27 -7.02 -6.69
N LYS A 62 1.94 -7.62 -5.54
CA LYS A 62 2.39 -7.14 -4.23
C LYS A 62 2.91 -8.29 -3.39
N THR A 63 4.11 -8.12 -2.85
CA THR A 63 4.64 -8.83 -1.68
C THR A 63 4.79 -7.83 -0.54
N ALA A 64 4.35 -8.16 0.67
CA ALA A 64 4.48 -7.28 1.83
C ALA A 64 4.55 -8.11 3.11
N VAL A 65 5.74 -8.56 3.46
CA VAL A 65 6.00 -9.45 4.61
C VAL A 65 5.47 -8.84 5.92
N LYS A 66 5.61 -7.52 6.10
CA LYS A 66 5.11 -6.80 7.30
C LYS A 66 3.58 -6.80 7.42
N GLU A 67 2.87 -7.02 6.32
CA GLU A 67 1.41 -7.10 6.25
C GLU A 67 0.91 -8.56 6.15
N GLY A 68 1.81 -9.54 6.28
CA GLY A 68 1.48 -10.97 6.17
C GLY A 68 1.36 -11.49 4.73
N ILE A 69 1.72 -10.69 3.73
CA ILE A 69 1.72 -11.09 2.32
C ILE A 69 3.12 -11.64 1.99
N MET A 70 3.28 -12.95 2.13
CA MET A 70 4.59 -13.61 2.13
C MET A 70 5.20 -13.87 0.75
N CYS A 71 4.42 -13.71 -0.32
CA CYS A 71 4.87 -13.93 -1.70
C CYS A 71 4.00 -13.11 -2.66
N ASP A 72 4.43 -13.05 -3.93
CA ASP A 72 3.76 -12.21 -4.93
C ASP A 72 2.31 -12.64 -5.12
N GLN A 73 1.40 -11.73 -4.85
CA GLN A 73 -0.03 -11.91 -5.09
C GLN A 73 -0.55 -10.83 -6.02
N ILE A 74 -1.64 -11.12 -6.74
CA ILE A 74 -2.22 -10.17 -7.68
C ILE A 74 -3.28 -9.34 -6.99
N TRP A 75 -3.11 -8.02 -7.05
CA TRP A 75 -4.01 -7.03 -6.47
C TRP A 75 -4.54 -6.12 -7.57
N MET A 76 -5.79 -5.71 -7.44
CA MET A 76 -6.43 -4.76 -8.36
C MET A 76 -7.15 -3.66 -7.58
N GLY A 77 -7.00 -2.42 -8.02
CA GLY A 77 -7.73 -1.28 -7.45
C GLY A 77 -8.17 -0.30 -8.52
N LYS A 78 -9.26 0.42 -8.23
CA LYS A 78 -9.65 1.59 -9.01
C LYS A 78 -8.65 2.71 -8.73
N ILE A 79 -8.20 3.40 -9.78
CA ILE A 79 -7.33 4.57 -9.65
C ILE A 79 -8.15 5.68 -8.99
N PRO A 80 -7.71 6.19 -7.84
CA PRO A 80 -8.47 7.17 -7.08
C PRO A 80 -8.26 8.57 -7.64
N GLU A 81 -9.20 9.46 -7.37
CA GLU A 81 -9.00 10.89 -7.57
C GLU A 81 -7.84 11.41 -6.69
N ALA A 82 -7.29 12.58 -7.04
CA ALA A 82 -6.21 13.19 -6.28
C ALA A 82 -6.62 13.39 -4.82
N GLY A 83 -5.73 13.05 -3.89
CA GLY A 83 -5.99 13.12 -2.44
C GLY A 83 -6.77 11.94 -1.84
N GLN A 84 -7.35 11.05 -2.65
CA GLN A 84 -8.08 9.88 -2.15
C GLN A 84 -7.17 8.63 -2.05
N PRO A 85 -7.29 7.77 -1.03
CA PRO A 85 -6.42 6.60 -0.89
C PRO A 85 -6.62 5.58 -2.02
N PHE A 86 -5.54 4.93 -2.45
CA PHE A 86 -5.62 3.76 -3.33
C PHE A 86 -5.88 2.52 -2.48
N VAL A 87 -7.02 1.86 -2.70
CA VAL A 87 -7.45 0.70 -1.90
C VAL A 87 -7.61 -0.52 -2.81
N PRO A 88 -6.52 -1.22 -3.13
CA PRO A 88 -6.58 -2.40 -3.97
C PRO A 88 -7.12 -3.62 -3.19
N LYS A 89 -7.67 -4.58 -3.92
CA LYS A 89 -8.19 -5.85 -3.41
C LYS A 89 -7.43 -7.01 -4.02
N LEU A 90 -7.26 -8.08 -3.25
CA LEU A 90 -6.70 -9.33 -3.73
C LEU A 90 -7.61 -9.92 -4.84
N VAL A 91 -7.00 -10.28 -5.96
CA VAL A 91 -7.66 -10.92 -7.11
C VAL A 91 -7.21 -12.36 -7.30
N SER A 92 -5.96 -12.69 -6.96
CA SER A 92 -5.53 -14.08 -6.92
C SER A 92 -6.12 -14.82 -5.70
N THR A 93 -5.89 -16.14 -5.60
CA THR A 93 -6.49 -16.97 -4.55
C THR A 93 -5.93 -16.70 -3.15
N GLY A 94 -4.78 -16.03 -3.05
CA GLY A 94 -4.09 -15.83 -1.78
C GLY A 94 -3.32 -17.06 -1.26
N THR A 95 -3.38 -18.18 -1.98
CA THR A 95 -2.85 -19.49 -1.52
C THR A 95 -1.48 -19.84 -2.10
N GLY A 96 -0.88 -18.95 -2.89
CA GLY A 96 0.39 -19.20 -3.55
C GLY A 96 0.91 -17.96 -4.27
N ARG A 97 2.08 -18.12 -4.88
CA ARG A 97 2.72 -17.07 -5.66
C ARG A 97 2.06 -16.96 -7.03
N THR A 98 1.84 -15.74 -7.49
CA THR A 98 1.20 -15.41 -8.77
C THR A 98 1.91 -14.23 -9.45
N THR A 99 1.84 -14.16 -10.78
CA THR A 99 2.66 -13.23 -11.59
C THR A 99 1.98 -12.80 -12.90
N CYS A 100 2.54 -11.80 -13.58
CA CYS A 100 2.21 -11.44 -14.97
C CYS A 100 0.72 -11.22 -15.21
N ALA A 101 0.09 -10.44 -14.33
CA ALA A 101 -1.33 -10.14 -14.46
C ALA A 101 -1.60 -9.18 -15.62
N TYR A 102 -2.71 -9.36 -16.34
CA TYR A 102 -3.09 -8.47 -17.44
C TYR A 102 -4.61 -8.39 -17.61
N PHE A 103 -5.11 -7.27 -18.12
CA PHE A 103 -6.53 -7.06 -18.43
C PHE A 103 -6.89 -7.61 -19.81
N TYR A 104 -8.05 -8.25 -19.93
CA TYR A 104 -8.61 -8.53 -21.25
C TYR A 104 -9.22 -7.27 -21.88
N PRO A 105 -9.27 -7.17 -23.23
CA PRO A 105 -9.87 -6.05 -23.95
C PRO A 105 -11.36 -5.82 -23.65
N ASP A 106 -12.07 -6.82 -23.15
CA ASP A 106 -13.50 -6.73 -22.85
C ASP A 106 -13.83 -5.95 -21.57
N GLY A 107 -12.81 -5.59 -20.79
CA GLY A 107 -12.95 -4.87 -19.52
C GLY A 107 -13.61 -5.67 -18.40
N LYS A 108 -13.76 -6.99 -18.57
CA LYS A 108 -14.46 -7.89 -17.63
C LYS A 108 -13.55 -8.95 -17.04
N HIS A 109 -12.53 -9.37 -17.80
CA HIS A 109 -11.66 -10.46 -17.38
C HIS A 109 -10.22 -9.99 -17.17
N VAL A 110 -9.50 -10.76 -16.36
CA VAL A 110 -8.05 -10.65 -16.20
C VAL A 110 -7.44 -12.04 -16.30
N VAL A 111 -6.18 -12.09 -16.71
CA VAL A 111 -5.33 -13.28 -16.63
C VAL A 111 -4.20 -13.02 -15.66
N TYR A 112 -3.75 -14.05 -14.96
CA TYR A 112 -2.49 -14.07 -14.21
C TYR A 112 -1.99 -15.51 -14.15
N GLY A 113 -0.68 -15.66 -13.95
CA GLY A 113 -0.02 -16.94 -13.66
C GLY A 113 0.10 -17.20 -12.17
#